data_AF-A0A1I7TCH9-F1
#
_entry.id   AF-A0A1I7TCH9-F1
#
_cell.length_a   1.000
_cell.length_b   1.000
_cell.length_c   1.000
_cell.angle_alpha   90.00
_cell.angle_beta   90.00
_cell.angle_gamma   90.00
#
_symmetry.space_group_name_H-M   'P 1'
#
loop_
_entity.id
_entity.type
_entity.pdbx_description
1 polymer ?
#
loop_
_entity_poly.entity_id
_entity_poly.type
_entity_poly.pdbx_seq_one_letter_code
_entity_poly.pdbx_strand_id
1 'polypeptide(L)'
;MKNDPNIQGSVDLLYVLMYETLVGSGLNRCSQELKSVISRRIQKIKDVEKELESDGKGIKSIKEADEGQKKIQIPRYARINTLLWTAEEAMKTLESEEWKLLGAASVDQFAEVVGKMKEDEIYIDPHVENLLIFAPNIQNFHEYWMVEQRYLILQDKASCLPAFLLNPRPGSQVFDTCAAPGMKTSHAAAIMDNQG
;
A
#
# COMPACT_ATOMS: atom_id res chain seq x y z
N MET A 1 8.63 -20.67 -27.51
CA MET A 1 9.06 -19.36 -26.99
C MET A 1 10.22 -19.49 -26.00
N LYS A 2 10.21 -20.49 -25.10
CA LYS A 2 11.29 -20.75 -24.15
C LYS A 2 12.71 -20.80 -24.74
N ASN A 3 12.87 -21.29 -25.97
CA ASN A 3 14.18 -21.39 -26.64
C ASN A 3 14.55 -20.15 -27.47
N ASP A 4 13.85 -19.02 -27.30
CA ASP A 4 14.16 -17.80 -28.05
C ASP A 4 15.48 -17.18 -27.54
N PRO A 5 16.46 -16.88 -28.41
CA PRO A 5 17.78 -16.41 -27.97
C PRO A 5 17.71 -15.07 -27.22
N ASN A 6 16.68 -14.26 -27.50
CA ASN A 6 16.51 -12.95 -26.87
C ASN A 6 16.09 -13.01 -25.39
N ILE A 7 15.64 -14.18 -24.90
CA ILE A 7 15.30 -14.39 -23.48
C ILE A 7 16.25 -15.36 -22.78
N GLN A 8 17.27 -15.88 -23.47
CA GLN A 8 18.29 -16.78 -22.92
C GLN A 8 17.73 -17.97 -22.11
N GLY A 9 16.55 -18.48 -22.48
CA GLY A 9 15.90 -19.58 -21.75
C GLY A 9 15.07 -19.16 -20.53
N SER A 10 15.01 -17.88 -20.17
CA SER A 10 14.26 -17.38 -19.01
C SER A 10 12.76 -17.51 -19.22
N VAL A 11 12.15 -18.41 -18.46
CA VAL A 11 10.69 -18.63 -18.46
C VAL A 11 9.97 -17.48 -17.76
N ASP A 12 10.54 -16.95 -16.68
CA ASP A 12 9.94 -15.85 -15.92
C ASP A 12 9.85 -14.58 -16.77
N LEU A 13 10.90 -14.29 -17.53
CA LEU A 13 10.90 -13.17 -18.47
C LEU A 13 9.83 -13.35 -19.55
N LEU A 14 9.64 -14.58 -20.04
CA LEU A 14 8.57 -14.88 -20.99
C LEU A 14 7.18 -14.65 -20.38
N TYR A 15 6.96 -15.05 -19.12
CA TYR A 15 5.71 -14.78 -18.40
C TYR A 15 5.43 -13.29 -18.29
N VAL A 16 6.42 -12.49 -17.89
CA VAL A 16 6.29 -11.03 -17.79
C VAL A 16 5.95 -10.42 -19.14
N LEU A 17 6.65 -10.81 -20.21
CA LEU A 17 6.40 -10.30 -21.56
C LEU A 17 5.00 -10.66 -22.07
N MET A 18 4.53 -11.89 -21.79
CA MET A 18 3.18 -12.32 -22.14
C MET A 18 2.13 -11.55 -21.32
N TYR A 19 2.33 -11.42 -20.02
CA TYR A 19 1.43 -10.69 -19.12
C TYR A 19 1.28 -9.23 -19.55
N GLU A 20 2.38 -8.50 -19.73
CA GLU A 20 2.33 -7.09 -20.15
C GLU A 20 1.69 -6.91 -21.53
N THR A 21 1.80 -7.90 -22.42
CA THR A 21 1.17 -7.84 -23.75
C THR A 21 -0.33 -8.09 -23.69
N LEU A 22 -0.76 -9.05 -22.87
CA LEU A 22 -2.12 -9.58 -22.87
C LEU A 22 -3.03 -8.88 -21.83
N VAL A 23 -2.47 -8.56 -20.67
CA VAL A 23 -3.20 -8.05 -19.50
C VAL A 23 -2.73 -6.66 -19.11
N GLY A 24 -1.41 -6.46 -19.03
CA GLY A 24 -0.77 -5.26 -18.50
C GLY A 24 -0.77 -4.04 -19.44
N SER A 25 0.22 -3.18 -19.26
CA SER A 25 0.28 -1.85 -19.87
C SER A 25 0.85 -1.82 -21.30
N GLY A 26 1.17 -3.00 -21.85
CA GLY A 26 1.88 -3.15 -23.11
C GLY A 26 3.39 -3.02 -22.95
N LEU A 27 4.14 -3.46 -23.97
CA LEU A 27 5.60 -3.52 -23.92
C LEU A 27 6.29 -2.18 -24.21
N ASN A 28 5.64 -1.03 -24.01
CA ASN A 28 6.13 0.27 -24.51
C ASN A 28 7.55 0.61 -24.03
N ARG A 29 7.87 0.29 -22.77
CA ARG A 29 9.18 0.53 -22.12
C ARG A 29 10.21 -0.60 -22.32
N CYS A 30 9.87 -1.63 -23.10
CA CYS A 30 10.71 -2.80 -23.33
C CYS A 30 11.66 -2.60 -24.53
N SER A 31 12.82 -3.27 -24.51
CA SER A 31 13.77 -3.24 -25.63
C SER A 31 13.19 -3.91 -26.89
N GLN A 32 13.71 -3.58 -28.07
CA GLN A 32 13.20 -4.13 -29.33
C GLN A 32 13.45 -5.63 -29.45
N GLU A 33 14.56 -6.11 -28.90
CA GLU A 33 14.92 -7.53 -28.87
C GLU A 33 13.88 -8.34 -28.09
N LEU A 34 13.49 -7.85 -26.91
CA LEU A 34 12.49 -8.50 -26.06
C LEU A 34 11.07 -8.38 -26.63
N LYS A 35 10.71 -7.22 -27.20
CA LYS A 35 9.45 -7.04 -27.94
C LYS A 35 9.32 -8.06 -29.08
N SER A 36 10.42 -8.33 -29.79
CA SER A 36 10.41 -9.23 -30.94
C SER A 36 10.07 -10.69 -30.57
N VAL A 37 10.30 -11.10 -29.32
CA VAL A 37 9.98 -12.45 -28.82
C VAL A 37 8.47 -12.71 -28.91
N ILE A 38 7.68 -11.70 -28.53
CA ILE A 38 6.23 -11.71 -28.57
C ILE A 38 5.72 -11.40 -29.97
N SER A 39 6.21 -10.35 -30.61
CA SER A 39 5.63 -9.86 -31.89
C SER A 39 5.70 -10.90 -33.01
N ARG A 40 6.79 -11.69 -33.09
CA ARG A 40 6.92 -12.80 -34.07
C ARG A 40 5.86 -13.89 -33.93
N ARG A 41 5.20 -13.97 -32.77
CA ARG A 41 4.24 -15.04 -32.43
C ARG A 41 2.89 -14.48 -31.99
N ILE A 42 2.66 -13.19 -32.17
CA ILE A 42 1.47 -12.50 -31.66
C ILE A 42 0.18 -13.12 -32.19
N GLN A 43 0.17 -13.58 -33.44
CA GLN A 43 -1.01 -14.23 -34.01
C GLN A 43 -1.34 -15.53 -33.28
N LYS A 44 -0.35 -16.42 -33.10
CA LYS A 44 -0.54 -17.68 -32.36
C LYS A 44 -0.99 -17.44 -30.92
N ILE A 45 -0.45 -16.39 -30.28
CA ILE A 45 -0.84 -16.01 -28.92
C ILE A 45 -2.33 -15.59 -28.90
N LYS A 46 -2.76 -14.76 -29.86
CA LYS A 46 -4.17 -14.35 -29.99
C LYS A 46 -5.10 -15.51 -30.33
N ASP A 47 -4.65 -16.46 -31.15
CA ASP A 47 -5.46 -17.63 -31.50
C ASP A 47 -5.73 -18.50 -30.27
N VAL A 48 -4.69 -18.76 -29.45
CA VAL A 48 -4.82 -19.49 -28.17
C VAL A 48 -5.68 -18.71 -27.16
N GLU A 49 -5.52 -17.39 -27.11
CA GLU A 49 -6.33 -16.54 -26.23
C GLU A 49 -7.82 -16.61 -26.56
N LYS A 50 -8.15 -16.61 -27.85
CA LYS A 50 -9.52 -16.76 -28.34
C LYS A 50 -10.11 -18.16 -28.04
N GLU A 51 -9.31 -19.22 -28.13
CA GLU A 51 -9.70 -20.58 -27.74
C GLU A 51 -9.99 -20.66 -26.23
N LEU A 52 -9.11 -20.08 -25.41
CA LEU A 52 -9.33 -19.98 -23.96
C LEU A 52 -10.55 -19.14 -23.62
N GLU A 53 -10.84 -18.09 -24.39
CA GLU A 53 -12.05 -17.28 -24.24
C GLU A 53 -13.32 -18.10 -24.50
N SER A 54 -13.35 -18.94 -25.54
CA SER A 54 -14.49 -19.84 -25.78
C SER A 54 -14.71 -20.87 -24.67
N ASP A 55 -13.66 -21.23 -23.93
CA ASP A 55 -13.71 -22.12 -22.77
C ASP A 55 -14.03 -21.40 -21.46
N GLY A 56 -14.29 -20.09 -21.49
CA GLY A 56 -14.55 -19.27 -20.31
C GLY A 56 -13.32 -19.01 -19.43
N LYS A 57 -12.11 -19.26 -19.95
CA LYS A 57 -10.82 -19.09 -19.27
C LYS A 57 -9.94 -18.00 -19.91
N GLY A 58 -10.52 -17.19 -20.79
CA GLY A 58 -9.82 -16.12 -21.51
C GLY A 58 -9.57 -14.90 -20.63
N ILE A 59 -8.83 -13.93 -21.17
CA ILE A 59 -8.43 -12.71 -20.43
C ILE A 59 -9.65 -11.90 -19.99
N LYS A 60 -10.75 -11.93 -20.75
CA LYS A 60 -12.01 -11.28 -20.35
C LYS A 60 -12.53 -11.79 -19.01
N SER A 61 -12.47 -13.10 -18.75
CA SER A 61 -12.88 -13.66 -17.45
C SER A 61 -12.04 -13.12 -16.28
N ILE A 62 -10.75 -12.86 -16.52
CA ILE A 62 -9.83 -12.26 -15.53
C ILE A 62 -10.16 -10.79 -15.30
N LYS A 63 -10.45 -10.03 -16.37
CA LYS A 63 -10.80 -8.61 -16.29
C LYS A 63 -12.20 -8.39 -15.69
N GLU A 64 -13.18 -9.20 -16.05
CA GLU A 64 -14.54 -9.16 -15.51
C GLU A 64 -14.57 -9.55 -14.02
N ALA A 65 -13.72 -10.49 -13.60
CA ALA A 65 -13.52 -10.81 -12.19
C ALA A 65 -12.91 -9.64 -11.38
N ASP A 66 -12.19 -8.74 -12.04
CA ASP A 66 -11.58 -7.54 -11.44
C ASP A 66 -12.53 -6.33 -11.48
N GLU A 67 -13.29 -6.16 -12.57
CA GLU A 67 -14.30 -5.10 -12.75
C GLU A 67 -15.53 -5.28 -11.84
N GLY A 68 -15.85 -6.51 -11.45
CA GLY A 68 -16.91 -6.82 -10.48
C GLY A 68 -16.54 -6.56 -9.02
N GLN A 69 -15.26 -6.32 -8.72
CA GLN A 69 -14.82 -5.99 -7.36
C GLN A 69 -15.00 -4.48 -7.12
N LYS A 70 -15.87 -4.13 -6.18
CA LYS A 70 -15.93 -2.75 -5.66
C LYS A 70 -14.52 -2.32 -5.28
N LYS A 71 -13.98 -1.27 -5.92
CA LYS A 71 -12.69 -0.68 -5.52
C LYS A 71 -12.74 -0.33 -4.04
N ILE A 72 -12.06 -1.13 -3.23
CA ILE A 72 -11.95 -0.90 -1.79
C ILE A 72 -11.08 0.35 -1.62
N GLN A 73 -11.65 1.41 -1.06
CA GLN A 73 -10.90 2.61 -0.72
C GLN A 73 -10.17 2.36 0.59
N ILE A 74 -8.84 2.35 0.53
CA ILE A 74 -7.99 2.19 1.70
C ILE A 74 -7.64 3.60 2.20
N PRO A 75 -7.94 3.92 3.47
CA PRO A 75 -7.64 5.24 4.02
C PRO A 75 -6.12 5.44 4.12
N ARG A 76 -5.70 6.68 4.40
CA ARG A 76 -4.30 7.00 4.68
C ARG A 76 -4.07 6.95 6.18
N TYR A 77 -3.16 6.08 6.61
CA TYR A 77 -2.78 5.95 8.00
C TYR A 77 -1.52 6.75 8.28
N ALA A 78 -1.54 7.52 9.36
CA ALA A 78 -0.37 8.24 9.85
C ALA A 78 -0.26 8.08 11.37
N ARG A 79 0.85 7.54 11.84
CA ARG A 79 1.14 7.37 13.26
C ARG A 79 1.80 8.64 13.80
N ILE A 80 1.34 9.13 14.94
CA ILE A 80 1.99 10.22 15.68
C ILE A 80 3.35 9.71 16.18
N ASN A 81 4.39 10.46 15.87
CA ASN A 81 5.76 10.11 16.28
C ASN A 81 6.05 10.60 17.70
N THR A 82 5.69 9.80 18.71
CA THR A 82 5.84 10.18 20.13
C THR A 82 7.28 10.45 20.58
N LEU A 83 8.28 10.14 19.74
CA LEU A 83 9.68 10.48 19.98
C LEU A 83 9.99 11.97 19.75
N LEU A 84 9.16 12.69 18.98
CA LEU A 84 9.36 14.11 18.68
C LEU A 84 8.42 15.03 19.47
N TRP A 85 7.25 14.52 19.86
CA TRP A 85 6.15 15.32 20.41
C TRP A 85 5.04 14.43 20.96
N THR A 86 4.18 15.00 21.80
CA THR A 86 3.08 14.30 22.46
C THR A 86 1.85 14.16 21.55
N ALA A 87 0.95 13.23 21.91
CA ALA A 87 -0.33 13.09 21.24
C ALA A 87 -1.19 14.36 21.43
N GLU A 88 -1.15 14.98 22.61
CA GLU A 88 -1.90 16.21 22.87
C GLU A 88 -1.42 17.37 21.98
N GLU A 89 -0.11 17.54 21.82
CA GLU A 89 0.46 18.54 20.92
C GLU A 89 0.03 18.28 19.47
N ALA A 90 0.03 17.03 19.04
CA ALA A 90 -0.41 16.66 17.70
C ALA A 90 -1.86 17.01 17.43
N MET A 91 -2.76 16.65 18.35
CA MET A 91 -4.19 16.92 18.19
C MET A 91 -4.46 18.42 18.19
N LYS A 92 -3.82 19.18 19.09
CA LYS A 92 -3.96 20.64 19.15
C LYS A 92 -3.46 21.33 17.87
N THR A 93 -2.35 20.87 17.32
CA THR A 93 -1.82 21.40 16.06
C THR A 93 -2.77 21.12 14.90
N LEU A 94 -3.29 19.88 14.79
CA LEU A 94 -4.26 19.53 13.76
C LEU A 94 -5.53 20.39 13.86
N GLU A 95 -6.08 20.58 15.07
CA GLU A 95 -7.23 21.47 15.31
C GLU A 95 -6.92 22.92 14.89
N SER A 96 -5.72 23.42 15.16
CA SER A 96 -5.31 24.78 14.77
C SER A 96 -5.15 24.97 13.26
N GLU A 97 -4.95 23.88 12.52
CA GLU A 97 -4.87 23.85 11.05
C GLU A 97 -6.22 23.47 10.40
N GLU A 98 -7.32 23.63 11.14
CA GLU A 98 -8.71 23.42 10.68
C GLU A 98 -9.07 21.97 10.34
N TRP A 99 -8.26 20.99 10.78
CA TRP A 99 -8.64 19.58 10.69
C TRP A 99 -9.83 19.26 11.60
N LYS A 100 -10.76 18.44 11.09
CA LYS A 100 -11.93 17.97 11.84
C LYS A 100 -11.67 16.63 12.47
N LEU A 101 -11.37 16.64 13.77
CA LEU A 101 -11.21 15.44 14.57
C LEU A 101 -12.58 14.85 14.92
N LEU A 102 -12.89 13.69 14.34
CA LEU A 102 -14.20 13.02 14.49
C LEU A 102 -14.21 11.91 15.55
N GLY A 103 -13.12 11.78 16.32
CA GLY A 103 -12.96 10.76 17.35
C GLY A 103 -12.62 9.38 16.78
N ALA A 104 -12.96 8.31 17.51
CA ALA A 104 -12.67 6.95 17.11
C ALA A 104 -13.57 6.49 15.95
N ALA A 105 -12.98 5.88 14.91
CA ALA A 105 -13.75 5.34 13.80
C ALA A 105 -14.65 4.18 14.24
N SER A 106 -15.90 4.15 13.73
CA SER A 106 -16.79 2.99 13.94
C SER A 106 -16.25 1.76 13.22
N VAL A 107 -16.10 0.65 13.95
CA VAL A 107 -15.59 -0.62 13.41
C VAL A 107 -16.63 -1.29 12.53
N ASP A 108 -17.91 -1.26 12.92
CA ASP A 108 -19.00 -1.96 12.22
C ASP A 108 -19.30 -1.37 10.83
N GLN A 109 -19.01 -0.08 10.62
CA GLN A 109 -19.29 0.65 9.38
C GLN A 109 -18.03 1.27 8.77
N PHE A 110 -16.86 0.73 9.08
CA PHE A 110 -15.57 1.34 8.74
C PHE A 110 -15.42 1.67 7.24
N ALA A 111 -15.79 0.74 6.35
CA ALA A 111 -15.69 0.94 4.91
C ALA A 111 -16.63 2.05 4.40
N GLU A 112 -17.81 2.20 5.00
CA GLU A 112 -18.75 3.27 4.66
C GLU A 112 -18.25 4.62 5.17
N VAL A 113 -17.72 4.66 6.41
CA VAL A 113 -17.10 5.84 6.99
C VAL A 113 -15.96 6.32 6.10
N VAL A 114 -14.97 5.47 5.82
CA VAL A 114 -13.82 5.79 4.95
C VAL A 114 -14.26 6.24 3.57
N GLY A 115 -15.25 5.57 2.97
CA GLY A 115 -15.74 5.92 1.63
C GLY A 115 -16.45 7.28 1.54
N LYS A 116 -16.85 7.85 2.68
CA LYS A 116 -17.52 9.16 2.78
C LYS A 116 -16.65 10.24 3.42
N MET A 117 -15.44 9.91 3.86
CA MET A 117 -14.52 10.86 4.50
C MET A 117 -14.21 12.03 3.57
N LYS A 118 -14.27 13.24 4.12
CA LYS A 118 -13.78 14.44 3.44
C LYS A 118 -12.28 14.61 3.69
N GLU A 119 -11.63 15.38 2.82
CA GLU A 119 -10.18 15.56 2.86
C GLU A 119 -9.68 16.27 4.13
N ASP A 120 -10.55 16.99 4.84
CA ASP A 120 -10.28 17.71 6.09
C ASP A 120 -10.69 16.93 7.36
N GLU A 121 -11.16 15.69 7.22
CA GLU A 121 -11.62 14.86 8.33
C GLU A 121 -10.57 13.85 8.77
N ILE A 122 -10.41 13.73 10.09
CA ILE A 122 -9.50 12.78 10.74
C ILE A 122 -10.29 11.93 11.72
N TYR A 123 -10.07 10.61 11.65
CA TYR A 123 -10.45 9.70 12.73
C TYR A 123 -9.23 9.18 13.47
N ILE A 124 -9.43 8.77 14.71
CA ILE A 124 -8.48 8.01 15.52
C ILE A 124 -8.77 6.52 15.29
N ASP A 125 -7.73 5.72 15.10
CA ASP A 125 -7.89 4.28 15.02
C ASP A 125 -8.37 3.70 16.36
N PRO A 126 -9.41 2.85 16.37
CA PRO A 126 -9.95 2.33 17.63
C PRO A 126 -9.12 1.20 18.25
N HIS A 127 -8.07 0.70 17.58
CA HIS A 127 -7.28 -0.45 18.04
C HIS A 127 -5.83 -0.10 18.34
N VAL A 128 -5.22 0.77 17.53
CA VAL A 128 -3.81 1.13 17.65
C VAL A 128 -3.70 2.55 18.18
N GLU A 129 -3.08 2.70 19.34
CA GLU A 129 -2.85 4.01 19.95
C GLU A 129 -1.99 4.90 19.04
N ASN A 130 -2.22 6.21 19.08
CA ASN A 130 -1.49 7.21 18.29
C ASN A 130 -1.58 7.03 16.76
N LEU A 131 -2.53 6.25 16.25
CA LEU A 131 -2.74 6.06 14.82
C LEU A 131 -3.93 6.89 14.33
N LEU A 132 -3.66 7.78 13.38
CA LEU A 132 -4.66 8.63 12.73
C LEU A 132 -5.05 8.07 11.36
N ILE A 133 -6.30 8.31 10.99
CA ILE A 133 -6.94 7.87 9.76
C ILE A 133 -7.39 9.10 8.98
N PHE A 134 -6.84 9.25 7.78
CA PHE A 134 -7.13 10.33 6.84
C PHE A 134 -7.86 9.79 5.61
N ALA A 135 -8.54 10.68 4.89
CA ALA A 135 -9.29 10.33 3.69
C ALA A 135 -8.41 9.64 2.61
N PRO A 136 -8.97 8.67 1.86
CA PRO A 136 -8.21 7.92 0.85
C PRO A 136 -7.70 8.77 -0.32
N ASN A 137 -8.39 9.88 -0.61
CA ASN A 137 -8.15 10.76 -1.76
C ASN A 137 -7.40 12.05 -1.42
N ILE A 138 -6.86 12.18 -0.20
CA ILE A 138 -6.07 13.34 0.20
C ILE A 138 -4.90 13.59 -0.75
N GLN A 139 -4.84 14.82 -1.29
CA GLN A 139 -3.80 15.22 -2.24
C GLN A 139 -2.53 15.65 -1.52
N ASN A 140 -1.37 15.38 -2.13
CA ASN A 140 -0.04 15.83 -1.67
C ASN A 140 0.29 15.54 -0.20
N PHE A 141 -0.29 14.47 0.38
CA PHE A 141 -0.11 14.18 1.81
C PHE A 141 1.35 13.91 2.22
N HIS A 142 2.19 13.46 1.29
CA HIS A 142 3.63 13.30 1.52
C HIS A 142 4.37 14.64 1.71
N GLU A 143 3.82 15.74 1.18
CA GLU A 143 4.36 17.10 1.27
C GLU A 143 3.79 17.87 2.47
N TYR A 144 2.80 17.30 3.17
CA TYR A 144 2.29 17.90 4.39
C TYR A 144 3.42 17.98 5.43
N TRP A 145 3.61 19.16 6.02
CA TRP A 145 4.81 19.46 6.80
C TRP A 145 5.02 18.49 7.98
N MET A 146 3.94 18.03 8.63
CA MET A 146 4.02 17.06 9.72
C MET A 146 4.55 15.71 9.22
N VAL A 147 4.23 15.32 7.98
CA VAL A 147 4.74 14.10 7.34
C VAL A 147 6.18 14.28 6.88
N GLU A 148 6.47 15.40 6.20
CA GLU A 148 7.81 15.71 5.70
C GLU A 148 8.83 15.77 6.85
N GLN A 149 8.47 16.44 7.94
CA GLN A 149 9.30 16.59 9.14
C GLN A 149 9.19 15.42 10.13
N ARG A 150 8.46 14.36 9.79
CA ARG A 150 8.32 13.11 10.58
C ARG A 150 7.64 13.25 11.94
N TYR A 151 6.90 14.33 12.17
CA TYR A 151 5.94 14.42 13.27
C TYR A 151 4.79 13.41 13.09
N LEU A 152 4.40 13.15 11.84
CA LEU A 152 3.58 12.03 11.43
C LEU A 152 4.41 11.04 10.58
N ILE A 153 4.20 9.76 10.85
CA ILE A 153 4.84 8.66 10.12
C ILE A 153 3.76 7.92 9.34
N LEU A 154 3.81 8.00 8.00
CA LEU A 154 2.88 7.27 7.14
C LEU A 154 3.14 5.77 7.24
N GLN A 155 2.24 5.06 7.92
CA GLN A 155 2.40 3.65 8.24
C GLN A 155 1.06 2.95 8.16
N ASP A 156 0.95 1.93 7.30
CA ASP A 156 -0.24 1.09 7.25
C ASP A 156 -0.56 0.48 8.63
N LYS A 157 -1.84 0.41 8.98
CA LYS A 157 -2.31 -0.12 10.26
C LYS A 157 -1.76 -1.51 10.58
N ALA A 158 -1.75 -2.42 9.61
CA ALA A 158 -1.23 -3.78 9.83
C ALA A 158 0.26 -3.77 10.14
N SER A 159 1.01 -2.79 9.63
CA SER A 159 2.43 -2.60 9.94
C SER A 159 2.66 -2.06 11.36
N CYS A 160 1.67 -1.43 11.99
CA CYS A 160 1.75 -0.97 13.38
C CYS A 160 1.53 -2.10 14.39
N LEU A 161 0.72 -3.10 14.05
CA LEU A 161 0.31 -4.19 14.96
C LEU A 161 1.47 -4.96 15.60
N PRO A 162 2.56 -5.34 14.90
CA PRO A 162 3.61 -6.14 15.52
C PRO A 162 4.28 -5.46 16.72
N ALA A 163 4.65 -4.19 16.58
CA ALA A 163 5.29 -3.44 17.66
C ALA A 163 4.28 -3.14 18.79
N PHE A 164 3.04 -2.77 18.43
CA PHE A 164 1.96 -2.55 19.39
C PHE A 164 1.66 -3.79 20.24
N LEU A 165 1.54 -4.97 19.61
CA LEU A 165 1.29 -6.23 20.30
C LEU A 165 2.49 -6.73 21.10
N LEU A 166 3.71 -6.46 20.63
CA LEU A 166 4.94 -6.77 21.38
C LEU A 166 4.99 -5.99 22.70
N ASN A 167 4.50 -4.75 22.70
CA ASN A 167 4.45 -3.85 23.85
C ASN A 167 5.73 -3.88 24.71
N PRO A 168 6.91 -3.62 24.11
CA PRO A 168 8.17 -3.69 24.83
C PRO A 168 8.22 -2.65 25.94
N ARG A 169 8.77 -3.04 27.10
CA ARG A 169 8.87 -2.13 28.24
C ARG A 169 10.04 -1.16 28.04
N PRO A 170 9.92 0.10 28.48
CA PRO A 170 11.08 0.97 28.63
C PRO A 170 12.22 0.27 29.41
N GLY A 171 13.44 0.38 28.89
CA GLY A 171 14.65 -0.27 29.37
C GLY A 171 14.88 -1.70 28.88
N SER A 172 14.01 -2.25 28.03
CA SER A 172 14.19 -3.60 27.47
C SER A 172 14.93 -3.59 26.13
N GLN A 173 15.68 -4.67 25.85
CA GLN A 173 16.35 -4.85 24.57
C GLN A 173 15.45 -5.56 23.55
N VAL A 174 15.28 -4.96 22.38
CA VAL A 174 14.43 -5.50 21.30
C VAL A 174 15.28 -5.76 20.06
N PHE A 175 15.14 -6.97 19.49
CA PHE A 175 15.80 -7.37 18.25
C PHE A 175 14.82 -7.34 17.08
N ASP A 176 15.00 -6.40 16.15
CA ASP A 176 14.28 -6.35 14.88
C ASP A 176 15.14 -6.97 13.77
N THR A 177 14.90 -8.25 13.47
CA THR A 177 15.76 -9.05 12.57
C THR A 177 15.61 -8.69 11.09
N CYS A 178 14.57 -7.94 10.72
CA CYS A 178 14.28 -7.55 9.34
C CYS A 178 13.86 -6.06 9.29
N ALA A 179 14.68 -5.22 9.90
CA ALA A 179 14.31 -3.85 10.23
C ALA A 179 14.00 -2.95 9.02
N ALA A 180 14.73 -3.08 7.90
CA ALA A 180 14.59 -2.15 6.78
C ALA A 180 13.15 -2.12 6.21
N PRO A 181 12.54 -0.94 5.99
CA PRO A 181 13.10 0.41 6.09
C PRO A 181 13.04 1.09 7.48
N GLY A 182 12.58 0.42 8.54
CA GLY A 182 12.70 0.88 9.94
C GLY A 182 11.39 1.26 10.62
N MET A 183 10.24 1.05 9.97
CA MET A 183 8.92 1.50 10.47
C MET A 183 8.48 0.81 11.76
N LYS A 184 8.83 -0.47 11.93
CA LYS A 184 8.51 -1.26 13.14
C LYS A 184 9.50 -0.95 14.25
N THR A 185 10.77 -0.83 13.88
CA THR A 185 11.85 -0.43 14.78
C THR A 185 11.57 0.92 15.44
N SER A 186 11.19 1.94 14.67
CA SER A 186 10.85 3.27 15.21
C SER A 186 9.59 3.25 16.06
N HIS A 187 8.61 2.38 15.74
CA HIS A 187 7.43 2.20 16.56
C HIS A 187 7.76 1.53 17.90
N ALA A 188 8.61 0.51 17.91
CA ALA A 188 9.09 -0.10 19.15
C ALA A 188 9.85 0.91 20.02
N ALA A 189 10.73 1.73 19.43
CA ALA A 189 11.42 2.80 20.15
C ALA A 189 10.45 3.83 20.75
N ALA A 190 9.39 4.17 20.02
CA ALA A 190 8.32 5.05 20.50
C ALA A 190 7.54 4.47 21.69
N ILE A 191 7.23 3.16 21.68
CA ILE A 191 6.56 2.48 22.80
C ILE A 191 7.47 2.41 24.05
N MET A 192 8.78 2.29 23.84
CA MET A 192 9.76 2.26 24.93
C MET A 192 10.18 3.66 25.42
N ASP A 193 9.53 4.74 24.96
CA ASP A 193 9.91 6.12 25.27
C ASP A 193 11.39 6.42 25.01
N ASN A 194 11.93 5.84 23.93
CA ASN A 194 13.35 5.91 23.56
C ASN A 194 14.32 5.39 24.64
N GLN A 195 13.87 4.47 25.49
CA GLN A 195 14.67 3.81 26.52
C GLN A 195 14.80 2.32 26.15
N GLY A 196 15.87 1.95 25.44
CA GLY A 196 16.16 0.56 25.02
C GLY A 196 17.59 0.14 25.30
#